data_AF-A0A1V9VXY6-F1
#
_entry.id   AF-A0A1V9VXY6-F1
#
_cell.length_a   1.000
_cell.length_b   1.000
_cell.length_c   1.000
_cell.angle_alpha   90.00
_cell.angle_beta   90.00
_cell.angle_gamma   90.00
#
_symmetry.space_group_name_H-M   'P 1'
#
loop_
_entity.id
_entity.type
_entity.pdbx_description
1 polymer ?
#
loop_
_entity_poly.entity_id
_entity_poly.type
_entity_poly.pdbx_seq_one_letter_code
_entity_poly.pdbx_strand_id
1 'polypeptide(L)'
;MKSRKLIFPVIVATSLALGACGTQGEKKAESTKITEQASEKKTVSIADGAASMKKTVSDLKAQLQAKDAAKVKDDAEQLEKTWQMFEDTVKEKNADLYEKLETPLHTIEAGAKAEPLDAQTLNKAAEDLDTVLTEVGKLK
;
A
#
# COMPACT_ATOMS: atom_id res chain seq x y z
N MET A 1 -14.45 31.52 -24.62
CA MET A 1 -14.02 31.92 -23.27
C MET A 1 -12.51 31.94 -23.22
N LYS A 2 -11.95 32.99 -22.63
CA LYS A 2 -10.58 33.47 -22.84
C LYS A 2 -9.69 33.13 -21.65
N SER A 3 -8.48 32.66 -21.99
CA SER A 3 -7.19 32.77 -21.27
C SER A 3 -6.90 31.90 -20.04
N ARG A 4 -5.88 31.05 -20.24
CA ARG A 4 -4.94 30.48 -19.27
C ARG A 4 -4.25 31.57 -18.43
N LYS A 5 -3.93 31.25 -17.17
CA LYS A 5 -2.89 31.93 -16.38
C LYS A 5 -2.07 30.89 -15.62
N LEU A 6 -0.74 30.94 -15.81
CA LEU A 6 0.34 30.23 -15.13
C LEU A 6 1.05 31.22 -14.19
N ILE A 7 1.23 30.93 -12.89
CA ILE A 7 2.20 31.57 -11.97
C ILE A 7 2.47 30.57 -10.81
N PHE A 8 3.54 29.76 -10.84
CA PHE A 8 4.89 29.87 -10.24
C PHE A 8 5.01 29.73 -8.68
N PRO A 9 6.06 29.01 -8.18
CA PRO A 9 6.18 28.51 -6.81
C PRO A 9 6.78 29.52 -5.82
N VAL A 10 6.38 29.44 -4.55
CA VAL A 10 6.96 30.22 -3.45
C VAL A 10 8.02 29.37 -2.75
N ILE A 11 9.29 29.63 -3.06
CA ILE A 11 10.44 29.13 -2.30
C ILE A 11 10.66 30.11 -1.14
N VAL A 12 10.39 29.67 0.08
CA VAL A 12 10.73 30.43 1.29
C VAL A 12 12.15 30.02 1.70
N ALA A 13 13.12 30.83 1.30
CA ALA A 13 14.49 30.75 1.79
C ALA A 13 14.62 31.56 3.07
N THR A 14 14.71 30.89 4.22
CA THR A 14 15.01 31.52 5.50
C THR A 14 16.49 31.29 5.81
N SER A 15 17.33 32.29 5.47
CA SER A 15 18.73 32.34 5.87
C SER A 15 18.84 32.88 7.29
N LEU A 16 19.48 32.11 8.19
CA LEU A 16 19.99 32.62 9.47
C LEU A 16 21.52 32.59 9.44
N ALA A 17 22.07 33.71 9.89
CA ALA A 17 23.44 34.16 9.65
C ALA A 17 24.48 33.58 10.63
N LEU A 18 25.73 33.89 10.28
CA LEU A 18 27.03 33.42 10.76
C LEU A 18 27.46 33.89 12.17
N GLY A 19 28.35 33.08 12.78
CA GLY A 19 29.29 33.38 13.88
C GLY A 19 29.49 32.13 14.76
N ALA A 20 30.66 31.53 15.01
CA ALA A 20 32.01 32.08 15.20
C ALA A 20 33.13 31.03 14.93
N CYS A 21 34.37 31.53 14.80
CA CYS A 21 35.63 30.87 14.45
C CYS A 21 35.98 29.55 15.17
N GLY A 22 36.44 28.58 14.38
CA GLY A 22 37.31 27.47 14.79
C GLY A 22 37.99 26.92 13.53
N THR A 23 39.32 26.83 13.56
CA THR A 23 40.22 26.87 12.41
C THR A 23 40.39 25.57 11.61
N GLN A 24 40.59 25.76 10.29
CA GLN A 24 41.50 25.02 9.39
C GLN A 24 41.01 23.71 8.73
N GLY A 25 40.76 23.79 7.41
CA GLY A 25 40.76 22.63 6.51
C GLY A 25 39.94 22.81 5.23
N GLU A 26 40.48 23.52 4.23
CA GLU A 26 39.99 23.46 2.85
C GLU A 26 40.19 22.05 2.26
N LYS A 27 39.10 21.39 1.81
CA LYS A 27 39.07 20.57 0.58
C LYS A 27 37.69 20.60 -0.06
N LYS A 28 37.60 21.35 -1.16
CA LYS A 28 36.94 21.07 -2.44
C LYS A 28 35.66 20.20 -2.41
N ALA A 29 34.53 20.82 -2.72
CA ALA A 29 33.28 20.17 -3.07
C ALA A 29 33.42 19.34 -4.36
N GLU A 30 32.99 18.08 -4.31
CA GLU A 30 32.53 17.31 -5.46
C GLU A 30 31.38 16.40 -4.99
N SER A 31 30.25 16.57 -5.66
CA SER A 31 29.19 15.60 -5.94
C SER A 31 28.75 14.64 -4.83
N THR A 32 27.57 14.94 -4.29
CA THR A 32 26.44 14.01 -4.11
C THR A 32 26.80 12.54 -3.91
N LYS A 33 26.81 12.12 -2.65
CA LYS A 33 26.24 10.82 -2.30
C LYS A 33 25.42 11.02 -1.04
N ILE A 34 24.11 11.21 -1.24
CA ILE A 34 23.16 10.99 -0.17
C ILE A 34 23.37 9.54 0.24
N THR A 35 23.83 9.37 1.47
CA THR A 35 23.78 8.11 2.18
C THR A 35 22.31 7.72 2.25
N GLU A 36 21.86 6.91 1.29
CA GLU A 36 20.64 6.13 1.45
C GLU A 36 20.84 5.29 2.71
N GLN A 37 20.17 5.72 3.78
CA GLN A 37 19.75 4.80 4.82
C GLN A 37 18.98 3.70 4.10
N ALA A 38 19.67 2.59 3.84
CA ALA A 38 19.06 1.31 3.63
C ALA A 38 18.27 0.99 4.90
N SER A 39 17.03 1.46 4.95
CA SER A 39 16.03 0.80 5.76
C SER A 39 16.02 -0.64 5.28
N GLU A 40 16.46 -1.56 6.13
CA GLU A 40 16.23 -2.99 5.94
C GLU A 40 14.71 -3.20 5.86
N LYS A 41 14.14 -3.00 4.68
CA LYS A 41 12.76 -3.31 4.38
C LYS A 41 12.72 -4.83 4.41
N LYS A 42 12.23 -5.41 5.51
CA LYS A 42 11.94 -6.84 5.58
C LYS A 42 10.99 -7.16 4.43
N THR A 43 11.53 -7.71 3.35
CA THR A 43 10.76 -8.14 2.19
C THR A 43 9.85 -9.27 2.62
N VAL A 44 8.54 -9.07 2.49
CA VAL A 44 7.53 -10.11 2.71
C VAL A 44 7.57 -11.04 1.51
N SER A 45 7.65 -12.36 1.74
CA SER A 45 7.55 -13.32 0.64
C SER A 45 6.10 -13.38 0.11
N ILE A 46 5.91 -13.74 -1.16
CA ILE A 46 4.56 -13.86 -1.73
C ILE A 46 3.71 -14.85 -0.93
N ALA A 47 4.31 -15.98 -0.51
CA ALA A 47 3.61 -17.01 0.26
C ALA A 47 3.18 -16.49 1.64
N ASP A 48 4.04 -15.76 2.35
CA ASP A 48 3.70 -15.19 3.66
C ASP A 48 2.66 -14.08 3.53
N GLY A 49 2.79 -13.23 2.51
CA GLY A 49 1.83 -12.17 2.20
C GLY A 49 0.45 -12.74 1.90
N ALA A 50 0.39 -13.76 1.03
CA ALA A 50 -0.86 -14.44 0.70
C ALA A 50 -1.49 -15.12 1.91
N ALA A 51 -0.70 -15.83 2.73
CA ALA A 51 -1.20 -16.47 3.94
C ALA A 51 -1.76 -15.45 4.95
N SER A 52 -1.08 -14.30 5.11
CA SER A 52 -1.56 -13.21 5.95
C SER A 52 -2.88 -12.64 5.44
N MET A 53 -2.99 -12.38 4.13
CA MET A 53 -4.25 -11.90 3.53
C MET A 53 -5.38 -12.91 3.69
N LYS A 54 -5.14 -14.22 3.51
CA LYS A 54 -6.17 -15.26 3.72
C LYS A 54 -6.69 -15.25 5.16
N LYS A 55 -5.82 -15.00 6.15
CA LYS A 55 -6.26 -14.83 7.54
C LYS A 55 -7.19 -13.61 7.67
N THR A 56 -6.81 -12.46 7.13
CA THR A 56 -7.65 -11.25 7.16
C THR A 56 -8.97 -11.45 6.40
N VAL A 57 -8.99 -12.19 5.30
CA VAL A 57 -10.24 -12.57 4.61
C VAL A 57 -11.15 -13.40 5.53
N SER A 58 -10.59 -14.37 6.27
CA SER A 58 -11.36 -15.13 7.25
C SER A 58 -11.93 -14.25 8.36
N ASP A 59 -11.13 -13.30 8.85
CA ASP A 59 -11.56 -12.34 9.88
C ASP A 59 -12.70 -11.46 9.34
N LEU A 60 -12.55 -10.90 8.12
CA LEU A 60 -13.56 -10.10 7.44
C LEU A 60 -14.90 -10.84 7.30
N LYS A 61 -14.88 -12.12 6.90
CA LYS A 61 -16.09 -12.96 6.83
C LYS A 61 -16.76 -13.12 8.20
N ALA A 62 -15.99 -13.27 9.27
CA ALA A 62 -16.53 -13.32 10.63
C ALA A 62 -17.16 -11.98 11.05
N GLN A 63 -16.57 -10.84 10.68
CA GLN A 63 -17.16 -9.53 10.98
C GLN A 63 -18.44 -9.25 10.18
N LEU A 64 -18.51 -9.71 8.93
CA LEU A 64 -19.74 -9.67 8.14
C LEU A 64 -20.88 -10.45 8.82
N GLN A 65 -20.59 -11.62 9.37
CA GLN A 65 -21.57 -12.41 10.14
C GLN A 65 -21.99 -11.72 11.43
N ALA A 66 -21.04 -11.07 12.12
CA ALA A 66 -21.28 -10.29 13.33
C ALA A 66 -21.98 -8.94 13.06
N LYS A 67 -22.10 -8.53 11.79
CA LYS A 67 -22.59 -7.20 11.35
C LYS A 67 -21.78 -6.04 11.96
N ASP A 68 -20.49 -6.25 12.20
CA ASP A 68 -19.59 -5.23 12.75
C ASP A 68 -18.96 -4.42 11.62
N ALA A 69 -19.65 -3.38 11.17
CA ALA A 69 -19.22 -2.59 10.01
C ALA A 69 -17.88 -1.87 10.20
N ALA A 70 -17.56 -1.46 11.43
CA ALA A 70 -16.29 -0.83 11.73
C ALA A 70 -15.14 -1.82 11.50
N LYS A 71 -15.27 -3.05 11.99
CA LYS A 71 -14.22 -4.06 11.79
C LYS A 71 -14.15 -4.58 10.36
N VAL A 72 -15.28 -4.67 9.64
CA VAL A 72 -15.26 -4.98 8.20
C VAL A 72 -14.41 -3.96 7.44
N LYS A 73 -14.52 -2.67 7.79
CA LYS A 73 -13.68 -1.61 7.22
C LYS A 73 -12.21 -1.76 7.60
N ASP A 74 -11.90 -2.02 8.87
CA ASP A 74 -10.53 -2.22 9.34
C ASP A 74 -9.86 -3.41 8.63
N ASP A 75 -10.58 -4.53 8.49
CA ASP A 75 -10.09 -5.72 7.77
C ASP A 75 -9.88 -5.43 6.27
N ALA A 76 -10.78 -4.68 5.63
CA ALA A 76 -10.64 -4.28 4.23
C ALA A 76 -9.38 -3.41 4.01
N GLU A 77 -9.14 -2.42 4.88
CA GLU A 77 -7.92 -1.60 4.81
C GLU A 77 -6.65 -2.43 5.08
N GLN A 78 -6.74 -3.44 5.94
CA GLN A 78 -5.61 -4.33 6.24
C GLN A 78 -5.27 -5.25 5.06
N LEU A 79 -6.26 -5.69 4.28
CA LEU A 79 -6.02 -6.44 3.04
C LEU A 79 -5.15 -5.63 2.07
N GLU A 80 -5.54 -4.38 1.79
CA GLU A 80 -4.80 -3.51 0.87
C GLU A 80 -3.38 -3.21 1.37
N LYS A 81 -3.23 -2.84 2.64
CA LYS A 81 -1.91 -2.63 3.26
C LYS A 81 -1.01 -3.84 3.13
N THR A 82 -1.58 -5.04 3.23
CA THR A 82 -0.81 -6.29 3.11
C THR A 82 -0.45 -6.57 1.66
N TRP A 83 -1.38 -6.35 0.73
CA TRP A 83 -1.18 -6.52 -0.69
C TRP A 83 -0.04 -5.65 -1.24
N GLN A 84 -0.04 -4.35 -0.90
CA GLN A 84 1.00 -3.38 -1.28
C GLN A 84 2.43 -3.79 -0.88
N MET A 85 2.59 -4.71 0.08
CA MET A 85 3.92 -5.17 0.49
C MET A 85 4.59 -6.08 -0.54
N PHE A 86 3.82 -6.72 -1.42
CA PHE A 86 4.32 -7.74 -2.35
C PHE A 86 3.65 -7.74 -3.75
N GLU A 87 2.69 -6.84 -4.00
CA GLU A 87 1.92 -6.77 -5.26
C GLU A 87 2.80 -6.65 -6.51
N ASP A 88 3.85 -5.82 -6.45
CA ASP A 88 4.76 -5.60 -7.58
C ASP A 88 5.47 -6.89 -7.97
N THR A 89 5.86 -7.70 -6.99
CA THR A 89 6.52 -8.98 -7.23
C THR A 89 5.54 -9.99 -7.84
N VAL A 90 4.27 -9.96 -7.45
CA VAL A 90 3.23 -10.80 -8.07
C VAL A 90 2.99 -10.35 -9.51
N LYS A 91 2.88 -9.05 -9.75
CA LYS A 91 2.69 -8.46 -11.09
C LYS A 91 3.82 -8.83 -12.05
N GLU A 92 5.07 -8.76 -11.59
CA GLU A 92 6.24 -9.15 -12.36
C GLU A 92 6.24 -10.65 -12.72
N LYS A 93 5.78 -11.52 -11.80
CA LYS A 93 5.78 -12.97 -12.00
C LYS A 93 4.57 -13.48 -12.77
N ASN A 94 3.41 -12.86 -12.58
CA ASN A 94 2.15 -13.27 -13.16
C ASN A 94 1.13 -12.10 -13.15
N ALA A 95 1.14 -11.30 -14.22
CA ALA A 95 0.22 -10.18 -14.40
C ALA A 95 -1.26 -10.61 -14.36
N ASP A 96 -1.60 -11.77 -14.91
CA ASP A 96 -2.99 -12.28 -14.89
C ASP A 96 -3.46 -12.56 -13.46
N LEU A 97 -2.60 -13.12 -12.58
CA LEU A 97 -2.96 -13.34 -11.18
C LEU A 97 -3.03 -12.04 -10.39
N TYR A 98 -2.15 -11.08 -10.69
CA TYR A 98 -2.25 -9.72 -10.15
C TYR A 98 -3.63 -9.12 -10.45
N GLU A 99 -4.02 -9.04 -11.72
CA GLU A 99 -5.32 -8.45 -12.12
C GLU A 99 -6.53 -9.21 -11.54
N LYS A 100 -6.44 -10.54 -11.44
CA LYS A 100 -7.49 -11.37 -10.82
C LYS A 100 -7.62 -11.12 -9.32
N LEU A 101 -6.55 -10.74 -8.63
CA LEU A 101 -6.56 -10.44 -7.20
C LEU A 101 -7.10 -9.02 -6.94
N GLU A 102 -6.69 -8.06 -7.76
CA GLU A 102 -7.11 -6.65 -7.70
C GLU A 102 -8.64 -6.48 -7.73
N THR A 103 -9.34 -7.25 -8.56
CA THR A 103 -10.79 -7.11 -8.74
C THR A 103 -11.60 -7.38 -7.46
N PRO A 104 -11.49 -8.55 -6.81
CA PRO A 104 -12.19 -8.79 -5.55
C PRO A 104 -11.66 -7.93 -4.40
N LEU A 105 -10.36 -7.59 -4.38
CA LEU A 105 -9.80 -6.68 -3.38
C LEU A 105 -10.47 -5.29 -3.42
N HIS A 106 -10.51 -4.64 -4.59
CA HIS A 106 -11.19 -3.36 -4.74
C HIS A 106 -12.70 -3.44 -4.47
N THR A 107 -13.34 -4.57 -4.79
CA THR A 107 -14.76 -4.79 -4.45
C THR A 107 -14.97 -4.79 -2.93
N ILE A 108 -14.08 -5.45 -2.18
CA ILE A 108 -14.09 -5.44 -0.71
C ILE A 108 -13.87 -4.03 -0.19
N GLU A 109 -12.84 -3.32 -0.67
CA GLU A 109 -12.54 -1.96 -0.20
C GLU A 109 -13.69 -0.98 -0.42
N ALA A 110 -14.33 -1.05 -1.60
CA ALA A 110 -15.47 -0.20 -1.92
C ALA A 110 -16.71 -0.59 -1.11
N GLY A 111 -17.01 -1.89 -1.03
CA GLY A 111 -18.17 -2.40 -0.32
C GLY A 111 -18.10 -2.18 1.19
N ALA A 112 -16.90 -2.24 1.79
CA ALA A 112 -16.69 -1.98 3.22
C ALA A 112 -16.94 -0.52 3.63
N LYS A 113 -17.01 0.41 2.65
CA LYS A 113 -17.34 1.83 2.86
C LYS A 113 -18.83 2.13 2.66
N ALA A 114 -19.63 1.14 2.23
CA ALA A 114 -21.06 1.31 2.01
C ALA A 114 -21.87 1.19 3.30
N GLU A 115 -22.96 1.95 3.40
CA GLU A 115 -23.91 1.87 4.51
C GLU A 115 -25.35 1.77 3.97
N PRO A 116 -26.09 0.68 4.25
CA PRO A 116 -25.65 -0.52 4.97
C PRO A 116 -24.66 -1.36 4.15
N LEU A 117 -23.90 -2.22 4.83
CA LEU A 117 -23.04 -3.19 4.15
C LEU A 117 -23.85 -4.13 3.26
N ASP A 118 -23.39 -4.33 2.03
CA ASP A 118 -23.86 -5.43 1.17
C ASP A 118 -23.08 -6.70 1.52
N ALA A 119 -23.58 -7.41 2.53
CA ALA A 119 -22.93 -8.63 3.03
C ALA A 119 -22.85 -9.75 1.99
N GLN A 120 -23.78 -9.81 1.02
CA GLN A 120 -23.74 -10.83 -0.03
C GLN A 120 -22.58 -10.55 -1.00
N THR A 121 -22.49 -9.30 -1.49
CA THR A 121 -21.41 -8.88 -2.37
C THR A 121 -20.04 -9.01 -1.69
N LEU A 122 -19.93 -8.59 -0.43
CA LEU A 122 -18.70 -8.68 0.34
C LEU A 122 -18.27 -10.13 0.62
N ASN A 123 -19.20 -11.04 0.95
CA ASN A 123 -18.86 -12.45 1.12
C ASN A 123 -18.39 -13.10 -0.20
N LYS A 124 -19.04 -12.77 -1.33
CA LYS A 124 -18.62 -13.28 -2.63
C LYS A 124 -17.23 -12.80 -3.02
N ALA A 125 -16.95 -11.51 -2.83
CA ALA A 125 -15.64 -10.94 -3.09
C ALA A 125 -14.56 -11.53 -2.16
N ALA A 126 -14.88 -11.77 -0.90
CA ALA A 126 -13.99 -12.46 0.05
C ALA A 126 -13.65 -13.89 -0.41
N GLU A 127 -14.63 -14.64 -0.93
CA GLU A 127 -14.40 -16.00 -1.46
C GLU A 127 -13.55 -16.01 -2.74
N ASP A 128 -13.80 -15.06 -3.63
CA ASP A 128 -13.00 -14.88 -4.84
C ASP A 128 -11.56 -14.51 -4.49
N LEU A 129 -11.37 -13.57 -3.55
CA LEU A 129 -10.05 -13.19 -3.06
C LEU A 129 -9.32 -14.38 -2.43
N ASP A 130 -9.97 -15.16 -1.56
CA ASP A 130 -9.36 -16.35 -0.95
C ASP A 130 -8.90 -17.39 -1.99
N THR A 131 -9.71 -17.56 -3.04
CA THR A 131 -9.41 -18.45 -4.15
C THR A 131 -8.16 -17.99 -4.91
N VAL A 132 -8.10 -16.71 -5.29
CA VAL A 132 -6.94 -16.17 -6.03
C VAL A 132 -5.69 -16.16 -5.17
N LEU A 133 -5.81 -15.84 -3.86
CA LEU A 133 -4.69 -15.90 -2.91
C LEU A 133 -4.08 -17.30 -2.79
N THR A 134 -4.88 -18.36 -2.99
CA THR A 134 -4.38 -19.73 -3.03
C THR A 134 -3.43 -19.96 -4.21
N GLU A 135 -3.70 -19.35 -5.36
CA GLU A 135 -2.83 -19.43 -6.55
C GLU A 135 -1.62 -18.50 -6.43
N VAL A 136 -1.82 -17.28 -5.92
CA VAL A 136 -0.73 -16.33 -5.67
C VAL A 136 0.29 -16.91 -4.69
N GLY A 137 -0.16 -17.58 -3.60
CA GLY A 137 0.73 -18.20 -2.63
C GLY A 137 1.60 -19.35 -3.17
N LYS A 138 1.34 -19.84 -4.39
CA LYS A 138 2.16 -20.86 -5.07
C LYS A 138 3.29 -20.26 -5.92
N LEU A 139 3.30 -18.94 -6.12
CA LEU A 139 4.37 -18.25 -6.84
C LEU A 139 5.67 -18.32 -6.04
N LYS A 140 6.79 -18.56 -6.74
CA LYS A 140 8.14 -18.65 -6.16
C LYS A 140 8.82 -17.30 -6.10
#